data_AF-A0A952NTS1-F1
#
_entry.id   AF-A0A952NTS1-F1
#
_cell.length_a   1.000
_cell.length_b   1.000
_cell.length_c   1.000
_cell.angle_alpha   90.00
_cell.angle_beta   90.00
_cell.angle_gamma   90.00
#
_symmetry.space_group_name_H-M   'P 1'
#
loop_
_entity.id
_entity.type
_entity.pdbx_description
1 polymer ?
#
loop_
_entity_poly.entity_id
_entity_poly.type
_entity_poly.pdbx_seq_one_letter_code
_entity_poly.pdbx_strand_id
1 'polypeptide(L)'
;MENSHALNTTHRNKKAVAHIVQQYRILAGTSYKPATLREFAHELSEALHSIGRSVSYQSIKNWQDRVYLPDTLLMMRLAQVAKHDWRGEFAADILAALYPQEYQPLTEIGRRALLSSDEIRLTGEQYGGQQKEANEATRLSRS
;
A
#
# COMPACT_ATOMS: atom_id res chain seq x y z
N MET A 1 8.77 17.36 -18.94
CA MET A 1 8.09 16.05 -18.91
C MET A 1 8.41 15.21 -17.65
N GLU A 2 9.16 15.72 -16.67
CA GLU A 2 9.53 14.94 -15.47
C GLU A 2 8.46 14.85 -14.37
N ASN A 3 7.50 15.78 -14.31
CA ASN A 3 6.52 15.85 -13.21
C ASN A 3 5.51 14.69 -13.19
N SER A 4 5.21 14.06 -14.33
CA SER A 4 4.22 12.98 -14.39
C SER A 4 4.71 11.68 -13.75
N HIS A 5 6.01 11.38 -13.86
CA HIS A 5 6.61 10.18 -13.29
C HIS A 5 6.64 10.24 -11.76
N ALA A 6 7.05 11.37 -11.19
CA ALA A 6 7.11 11.56 -9.73
C ALA A 6 5.71 11.51 -9.07
N LEU A 7 4.69 12.09 -9.73
CA LEU A 7 3.30 12.04 -9.26
C LEU A 7 2.74 10.62 -9.28
N ASN A 8 3.00 9.86 -10.36
CA ASN A 8 2.54 8.48 -10.50
C ASN A 8 3.17 7.56 -9.44
N THR A 9 4.48 7.69 -9.18
CA THR A 9 5.18 6.95 -8.12
C THR A 9 4.61 7.28 -6.74
N THR A 10 4.35 8.56 -6.47
CA THR A 10 3.77 8.98 -5.19
C THR A 10 2.38 8.40 -4.96
N HIS A 11 1.53 8.37 -5.99
CA HIS A 11 0.20 7.78 -5.90
C HIS A 11 0.25 6.26 -5.67
N ARG A 12 1.10 5.55 -6.42
CA ARG A 12 1.35 4.11 -6.24
C ARG A 12 1.78 3.80 -4.81
N ASN A 13 2.81 4.49 -4.31
CA ASN A 13 3.35 4.27 -2.97
C ASN A 13 2.27 4.48 -1.90
N LYS A 14 1.46 5.54 -2.03
CA LYS A 14 0.35 5.80 -1.11
C LYS A 14 -0.69 4.67 -1.11
N LYS A 15 -1.03 4.13 -2.29
CA LYS A 15 -1.97 2.99 -2.40
C LYS A 15 -1.40 1.73 -1.75
N ALA A 16 -0.13 1.42 -1.99
CA ALA A 16 0.55 0.29 -1.37
C ALA A 16 0.58 0.43 0.16
N VAL A 17 1.01 1.59 0.68
CA VAL A 17 1.06 1.89 2.11
C VAL A 17 -0.32 1.73 2.77
N ALA A 18 -1.37 2.30 2.18
CA ALA A 18 -2.72 2.18 2.74
C ALA A 18 -3.18 0.72 2.83
N HIS A 19 -2.86 -0.09 1.81
CA HIS A 19 -3.16 -1.51 1.82
C HIS A 19 -2.38 -2.25 2.92
N ILE A 20 -1.08 -1.99 3.05
CA ILE A 20 -0.24 -2.58 4.09
C ILE A 20 -0.80 -2.24 5.48
N VAL A 21 -1.10 -0.97 5.75
CA VAL A 21 -1.69 -0.53 7.04
C VAL A 21 -2.99 -1.29 7.32
N GLN A 22 -3.87 -1.42 6.34
CA GLN A 22 -5.14 -2.13 6.53
C GLN A 22 -4.94 -3.61 6.86
N GLN A 23 -4.02 -4.30 6.18
CA GLN A 23 -3.77 -5.73 6.40
C GLN A 23 -3.10 -6.00 7.75
N TYR A 24 -2.10 -5.20 8.13
CA TYR A 24 -1.47 -5.35 9.43
C TYR A 24 -2.38 -4.96 10.59
N ARG A 25 -3.35 -4.05 10.38
CA ARG A 25 -4.42 -3.82 11.37
C ARG A 25 -5.32 -5.03 11.54
N ILE A 26 -5.59 -5.79 10.47
CA ILE A 26 -6.33 -7.06 10.57
C ILE A 26 -5.50 -8.06 11.39
N LEU A 27 -4.20 -8.20 11.08
CA LEU A 27 -3.27 -9.10 11.77
C LEU A 27 -3.14 -8.78 13.28
N ALA A 28 -2.96 -7.51 13.63
CA ALA A 28 -2.80 -7.05 15.01
C ALA A 28 -4.12 -6.97 15.79
N GLY A 29 -5.26 -7.15 15.11
CA GLY A 29 -6.58 -7.12 15.70
C GLY A 29 -6.94 -8.43 16.42
N THR A 30 -8.24 -8.64 16.60
CA THR A 30 -8.77 -9.93 17.03
C THR A 30 -9.30 -10.71 15.83
N SER A 31 -9.63 -11.99 16.02
CA SER A 31 -10.21 -12.85 14.99
C SER A 31 -11.48 -12.28 14.33
N TYR A 32 -12.15 -11.32 14.98
CA TYR A 32 -13.43 -10.76 14.53
C TYR A 32 -13.37 -9.29 14.13
N LYS A 33 -12.29 -8.57 14.47
CA LYS A 33 -12.16 -7.15 14.14
C LYS A 33 -10.70 -6.72 13.98
N PRO A 34 -10.38 -5.90 12.97
CA PRO A 34 -9.08 -5.24 12.90
C PRO A 34 -8.83 -4.37 14.13
N ALA A 35 -7.57 -4.24 14.54
CA ALA A 35 -7.14 -3.28 15.55
C ALA A 35 -7.59 -1.87 15.14
N THR A 36 -8.14 -1.09 16.05
CA THR A 36 -8.46 0.32 15.80
C THR A 36 -7.20 1.11 15.47
N LEU A 37 -7.35 2.28 14.85
CA LEU A 37 -6.21 3.15 14.56
C LEU A 37 -5.43 3.55 15.83
N ARG A 38 -6.11 3.67 16.97
CA ARG A 38 -5.48 4.01 18.26
C ARG A 38 -4.70 2.84 18.83
N GLU A 39 -5.29 1.65 18.84
CA GLU A 39 -4.61 0.42 19.29
C GLU A 39 -3.40 0.14 18.42
N PHE A 40 -3.54 0.24 17.10
CA PHE A 40 -2.43 0.03 16.18
C PHE A 40 -1.30 1.05 16.38
N ALA A 41 -1.64 2.33 16.54
CA ALA A 41 -0.65 3.37 16.85
C ALA A 41 0.06 3.12 18.20
N HIS A 42 -0.68 2.64 19.20
CA HIS A 42 -0.14 2.28 20.50
C HIS A 42 0.86 1.12 20.38
N GLU A 43 0.49 0.02 19.72
CA GLU A 43 1.38 -1.14 19.51
C GLU A 43 2.70 -0.78 18.80
N LEU A 44 2.64 0.10 17.78
CA LEU A 44 3.85 0.60 17.12
C LEU A 44 4.68 1.50 18.05
N SER A 45 4.01 2.30 18.88
CA SER A 45 4.68 3.19 19.83
C SER A 45 5.38 2.42 20.95
N GLU A 46 4.79 1.34 21.44
CA GLU A 46 5.39 0.47 22.45
C GLU A 46 6.74 -0.08 21.98
N ALA A 47 6.82 -0.55 20.72
CA ALA A 47 8.08 -1.00 20.14
C ALA A 47 9.14 0.11 20.03
N LEU A 48 8.70 1.35 19.79
CA LEU A 48 9.57 2.53 19.62
C LEU A 48 9.92 3.22 20.93
N HIS A 49 9.32 2.82 22.06
CA HIS A 49 9.47 3.49 23.34
C HIS A 49 10.95 3.57 23.78
N SER A 50 11.70 2.47 23.60
CA SER A 50 13.11 2.36 23.97
C SER A 50 14.03 3.38 23.29
N ILE A 51 13.61 3.93 22.15
CA ILE A 51 14.37 4.93 21.37
C ILE A 51 13.73 6.33 21.41
N GLY A 52 12.79 6.55 22.34
CA GLY A 52 12.15 7.86 22.56
C GLY A 52 11.30 8.34 21.37
N ARG A 53 10.70 7.41 20.62
CA ARG A 53 9.83 7.70 19.47
C ARG A 53 8.44 7.12 19.69
N SER A 54 7.46 7.67 18.98
CA SER A 54 6.07 7.20 19.02
C SER A 54 5.37 7.46 17.69
N VAL A 55 4.26 6.76 17.49
CA VAL A 55 3.36 6.91 16.34
C VAL A 55 2.02 7.37 16.85
N SER A 56 1.48 8.43 16.27
CA SER A 56 0.18 8.94 16.68
C SER A 56 -0.95 8.25 15.92
N TYR A 57 -2.16 8.27 16.49
CA TYR A 57 -3.40 7.93 15.77
C TYR A 57 -3.51 8.66 14.42
N GLN A 58 -3.17 9.95 14.40
CA GLN A 58 -3.27 10.77 13.19
C GLN A 58 -2.30 10.32 12.11
N SER A 59 -1.12 9.82 12.50
CA SER A 59 -0.14 9.23 11.58
C SER A 59 -0.75 8.02 10.87
N ILE A 60 -1.31 7.06 11.61
CA ILE A 60 -1.95 5.88 11.02
C ILE A 60 -3.11 6.28 10.10
N LYS A 61 -3.94 7.22 10.54
CA LYS A 61 -5.06 7.75 9.73
C LYS A 61 -4.55 8.35 8.42
N ASN A 62 -3.51 9.17 8.46
CA ASN A 62 -2.94 9.81 7.28
C ASN A 62 -2.39 8.78 6.29
N TRP A 63 -1.77 7.71 6.78
CA TRP A 63 -1.21 6.64 5.96
C TRP A 63 -2.33 5.83 5.28
N GLN A 64 -3.36 5.46 6.05
CA GLN A 64 -4.50 4.70 5.53
C GLN A 64 -5.34 5.52 4.54
N ASP A 65 -5.54 6.80 4.81
CA ASP A 65 -6.32 7.71 3.95
C ASP A 65 -5.51 8.26 2.77
N ARG A 66 -4.24 7.83 2.61
CA ARG A 66 -3.35 8.22 1.50
C ARG A 66 -3.02 9.73 1.49
N VAL A 67 -3.13 10.39 2.63
CA VAL A 67 -2.85 11.83 2.78
C VAL A 67 -1.34 12.07 2.79
N TYR A 68 -0.63 11.41 3.70
CA TYR A 68 0.83 11.49 3.86
C TYR A 68 1.45 10.11 3.89
N LEU A 69 2.71 10.01 3.48
CA LEU A 69 3.49 8.78 3.57
C LEU A 69 4.20 8.69 4.94
N PRO A 70 4.52 7.48 5.42
CA PRO A 70 5.34 7.28 6.62
C PRO A 70 6.74 7.86 6.44
N ASP A 71 7.31 8.38 7.53
CA ASP A 71 8.71 8.81 7.56
C ASP A 71 9.65 7.59 7.43
N THR A 72 10.61 7.69 6.52
CA THR A 72 11.51 6.57 6.20
C THR A 72 12.39 6.20 7.38
N LEU A 73 12.97 7.20 8.06
CA LEU A 73 13.86 6.96 9.20
C LEU A 73 13.12 6.31 10.37
N LEU A 74 11.86 6.71 10.61
CA LEU A 74 10.99 6.08 11.59
C LEU A 74 10.75 4.59 11.26
N MET A 75 10.45 4.27 9.99
CA MET A 75 10.23 2.89 9.57
C MET A 75 11.52 2.04 9.65
N MET A 76 12.67 2.58 9.24
CA MET A 76 13.96 1.89 9.42
C MET A 76 14.23 1.55 10.89
N ARG A 77 13.99 2.51 11.80
CA ARG A 77 14.15 2.30 13.23
C ARG A 77 13.18 1.26 13.77
N LEU A 78 11.91 1.32 13.37
CA LEU A 78 10.90 0.34 13.76
C LEU A 78 11.27 -1.07 13.31
N ALA A 79 11.70 -1.23 12.05
CA ALA A 79 12.19 -2.49 11.50
C ALA A 79 13.36 -3.06 12.31
N GLN A 80 14.26 -2.20 12.80
CA GLN A 80 15.42 -2.61 13.59
C GLN A 80 15.04 -3.02 15.02
N VAL A 81 14.23 -2.23 15.73
CA VAL A 81 13.89 -2.49 17.14
C VAL A 81 12.87 -3.62 17.31
N ALA A 82 11.99 -3.82 16.34
CA ALA A 82 10.96 -4.86 16.35
C ALA A 82 11.25 -5.99 15.34
N LYS A 83 12.53 -6.25 15.03
CA LYS A 83 12.98 -7.16 13.96
C LYS A 83 12.42 -8.59 13.98
N HIS A 84 11.90 -9.03 15.12
CA HIS A 84 11.46 -10.41 15.35
C HIS A 84 9.95 -10.55 15.53
N ASP A 85 9.18 -9.50 15.23
CA ASP A 85 7.71 -9.55 15.28
C ASP A 85 7.06 -8.77 14.13
N TRP A 86 5.74 -8.86 14.07
CA TRP A 86 4.93 -8.29 12.99
C TRP A 86 5.13 -6.78 12.79
N ARG A 87 5.57 -6.03 13.81
CA ARG A 87 5.79 -4.59 13.71
C ARG A 87 7.05 -4.29 12.90
N GLY A 88 8.06 -5.14 13.03
CA GLY A 88 9.25 -5.08 12.18
C GLY A 88 8.94 -5.46 10.74
N GLU A 89 8.12 -6.49 10.53
CA GLU A 89 7.63 -6.91 9.22
C GLU A 89 6.80 -5.82 8.54
N PHE A 90 5.88 -5.20 9.28
CA PHE A 90 5.10 -4.04 8.85
C PHE A 90 6.02 -2.92 8.37
N ALA A 91 7.03 -2.56 9.15
CA ALA A 91 7.95 -1.49 8.79
C ALA A 91 8.79 -1.83 7.55
N ALA A 92 9.26 -3.07 7.42
CA ALA A 92 10.00 -3.53 6.25
C ALA A 92 9.14 -3.50 4.97
N ASP A 93 7.88 -3.94 5.04
CA ASP A 93 6.96 -3.89 3.91
C ASP A 93 6.63 -2.44 3.50
N ILE A 94 6.50 -1.52 4.47
CA ILE A 94 6.37 -0.09 4.19
C ILE A 94 7.62 0.46 3.48
N LEU A 95 8.83 0.11 3.92
CA LEU A 95 10.07 0.54 3.26
C LEU A 95 10.15 0.04 1.81
N ALA A 96 9.76 -1.21 1.56
CA ALA A 96 9.64 -1.76 0.20
C ALA A 96 8.61 -1.02 -0.66
N ALA A 97 7.49 -0.58 -0.07
CA ALA A 97 6.51 0.25 -0.77
C ALA A 97 7.03 1.67 -1.08
N LEU A 98 7.87 2.24 -0.22
CA LEU A 98 8.42 3.60 -0.42
C LEU A 98 9.62 3.61 -1.39
N TYR A 99 10.51 2.64 -1.27
CA TYR A 99 11.77 2.53 -2.02
C TYR A 99 11.94 1.11 -2.57
N PRO A 100 11.13 0.71 -3.57
CA PRO A 100 11.12 -0.65 -4.11
C PRO A 100 12.41 -1.06 -4.82
N GLN A 101 13.32 -0.13 -5.11
CA GLN A 101 14.64 -0.42 -5.69
C GLN A 101 15.68 -0.79 -4.62
N GLU A 102 15.43 -0.41 -3.37
CA GLU A 102 16.36 -0.61 -2.24
C GLU A 102 15.89 -1.70 -1.29
N TYR A 103 14.57 -1.88 -1.16
CA TYR A 103 13.96 -2.80 -0.21
C TYR A 103 13.02 -3.77 -0.93
N GLN A 104 13.06 -5.03 -0.50
CA GLN A 104 12.11 -6.05 -0.92
C GLN A 104 11.04 -6.25 0.17
N PRO A 105 9.78 -6.53 -0.20
CA PRO A 105 8.75 -6.85 0.78
C PRO A 105 9.14 -8.13 1.52
N LEU A 106 9.03 -8.10 2.84
CA LEU A 106 9.39 -9.22 3.70
C LEU A 106 8.27 -10.26 3.72
N THR A 107 7.02 -9.81 3.58
CA THR A 107 5.84 -10.68 3.68
C THR A 107 5.00 -10.72 2.41
N GLU A 108 4.04 -11.65 2.38
CA GLU A 108 3.02 -11.70 1.33
C GLU A 108 2.08 -10.48 1.36
N ILE A 109 1.89 -9.85 2.52
CA ILE A 109 1.11 -8.60 2.63
C ILE A 109 1.80 -7.51 1.80
N GLY A 110 3.09 -7.29 2.03
CA GLY A 110 3.89 -6.33 1.28
C GLY A 110 3.87 -6.64 -0.22
N ARG A 111 4.16 -7.89 -0.59
CA ARG A 111 4.17 -8.33 -2.00
C ARG A 111 2.86 -8.04 -2.72
N ARG A 112 1.72 -8.40 -2.14
CA ARG A 112 0.38 -8.13 -2.71
C ARG A 112 0.07 -6.64 -2.78
N ALA A 113 0.48 -5.87 -1.78
CA ALA A 113 0.27 -4.42 -1.78
C ALA A 113 1.02 -3.75 -2.94
N LEU A 114 2.28 -4.13 -3.16
CA LEU A 114 3.07 -3.65 -4.30
C LEU A 114 2.43 -4.04 -5.64
N LEU A 115 2.10 -5.32 -5.85
CA LEU A 115 1.48 -5.81 -7.10
C LEU A 115 0.13 -5.17 -7.42
N SER A 116 -0.71 -4.92 -6.41
CA SER A 116 -2.04 -4.29 -6.60
C SER A 116 -1.99 -2.76 -6.69
N SER A 117 -0.88 -2.17 -6.24
CA SER A 117 -0.62 -0.73 -6.37
C SER A 117 -0.13 -0.35 -7.75
N ASP A 118 0.55 -1.27 -8.43
CA ASP A 118 0.75 -1.24 -9.86
C ASP A 118 -0.63 -1.37 -10.51
N GLU A 119 -1.24 -0.23 -10.83
CA GLU A 119 -2.39 -0.26 -11.72
C GLU A 119 -2.02 -1.10 -12.92
N ILE A 120 -2.80 -2.15 -13.14
CA ILE A 120 -2.88 -2.77 -14.44
C ILE A 120 -3.21 -1.60 -15.37
N ARG A 121 -2.25 -1.19 -16.19
CA ARG A 121 -2.53 -0.54 -17.47
C ARG A 121 -3.28 -1.57 -18.32
N LEU A 122 -4.47 -1.96 -17.90
CA LEU A 122 -5.47 -2.53 -18.76
C LEU A 122 -5.92 -1.35 -19.59
N THR A 123 -5.13 -1.13 -20.63
CA THR A 123 -5.52 -0.46 -21.86
C THR A 123 -7.02 -0.54 -22.03
N GLY A 124 -7.68 0.61 -22.02
CA GLY A 124 -9.04 0.76 -22.55
C GLY A 124 -9.16 0.42 -24.05
N GLU A 125 -8.17 -0.26 -24.64
CA GLU A 125 -8.18 -0.74 -26.02
C GLU A 125 -8.88 -2.10 -26.18
N GLN A 126 -9.16 -2.85 -25.10
CA GLN A 126 -9.86 -4.14 -25.23
C GLN A 126 -11.38 -4.09 -25.08
N TYR A 127 -11.98 -2.93 -24.80
CA TYR A 127 -13.46 -2.77 -24.79
C TYR A 127 -14.03 -2.03 -26.01
N GLY A 128 -13.23 -1.80 -27.06
CA GLY A 128 -13.69 -1.16 -28.31
C GLY A 128 -13.75 -2.07 -29.54
N GLY A 129 -13.11 -3.25 -29.50
CA GLY A 129 -12.94 -4.11 -30.69
C GLY A 129 -14.17 -4.95 -31.05
N GLN A 130 -14.92 -5.44 -30.06
CA GLN A 130 -16.02 -6.37 -30.34
C GLN A 130 -17.37 -5.71 -30.66
N GLN A 131 -17.56 -4.42 -30.33
CA GLN A 131 -18.82 -3.72 -30.63
C GLN A 131 -18.87 -3.10 -32.03
N LYS A 132 -17.73 -2.86 -32.68
CA LYS A 132 -17.72 -2.34 -34.07
C LYS A 132 -17.96 -3.43 -35.11
N GLU A 133 -17.40 -4.63 -34.94
CA GLU A 133 -17.62 -5.72 -35.90
C GLU A 133 -19.06 -6.27 -35.86
N ALA A 134 -19.72 -6.27 -34.69
CA ALA A 134 -21.11 -6.72 -34.57
C ALA A 134 -22.10 -5.77 -35.28
N ASN A 135 -21.83 -4.46 -35.28
CA ASN A 135 -22.71 -3.48 -35.94
C ASN A 135 -22.49 -3.39 -37.46
N GLU A 136 -21.31 -3.76 -37.96
CA GLU A 136 -21.02 -3.79 -39.39
C GLU A 136 -21.53 -5.08 -40.05
N ALA A 137 -21.42 -6.22 -39.36
CA ALA A 137 -22.00 -7.49 -39.80
C ALA A 137 -23.54 -7.44 -39.89
N THR A 138 -24.20 -6.69 -39.00
CA THR A 138 -25.67 -6.54 -39.00
C THR A 138 -26.16 -5.60 -40.11
N ARG A 139 -25.28 -4.74 -40.66
CA ARG A 139 -25.63 -3.78 -41.72
C ARG A 139 -25.51 -4.39 -43.12
N LEU A 140 -24.59 -5.34 -43.32
CA LEU A 140 -24.36 -6.05 -44.58
C LEU A 140 -25.32 -7.24 -44.81
N SER A 141 -26.06 -7.68 -43.79
CA SER A 141 -27.04 -8.77 -43.92
C SER A 141 -28.48 -8.27 -44.19
N ARG A 142 -28.67 -6.97 -44.39
CA ARG A 142 -29.97 -6.31 -44.65
C ARG A 142 -29.99 -5.47 -45.93
N SER A 143 -28.96 -5.57 -46.75
CA SER A 143 -28.89 -4.99 -48.10
C SER A 143 -29.09 -6.06 -49.15
#